data_AF-A0A967XUZ3-F1
#
_entry.id   AF-A0A967XUZ3-F1
#
_cell.length_a   1.000
_cell.length_b   1.000
_cell.length_c   1.000
_cell.angle_alpha   90.00
_cell.angle_beta   90.00
_cell.angle_gamma   90.00
#
_symmetry.space_group_name_H-M   'P 1'
#
loop_
_entity.id
_entity.type
_entity.pdbx_description
1 polymer ?
#
loop_
_entity_poly.entity_id
_entity_poly.type
_entity_poly.pdbx_seq_one_letter_code
_entity_poly.pdbx_strand_id
1 'polypeptide(L)' 'MIQTTEEQIEEAAVKFTTSAELFDVLNQPRQSVEAGLYLARTLQVQGKTSEALQALED' A
#
# COMPACT_ATOMS: atom_id res chain seq x y z
N MET A 1 -15.98 -15.88 6.93
CA MET A 1 -14.65 -15.48 6.43
C MET A 1 -14.88 -14.75 5.12
N ILE A 2 -14.48 -13.48 5.01
CA ILE A 2 -14.38 -12.85 3.69
C ILE A 2 -13.14 -13.48 3.06
N GLN A 3 -13.31 -14.26 1.99
CA GLN A 3 -12.18 -14.76 1.22
C GLN A 3 -11.73 -13.62 0.32
N THR A 4 -10.67 -12.92 0.72
CA THR A 4 -10.00 -11.97 -0.15
C THR A 4 -9.28 -12.75 -1.25
N THR A 5 -9.59 -12.50 -2.52
CA THR A 5 -8.92 -13.15 -3.66
C THR A 5 -7.56 -12.49 -3.92
N GLU A 6 -6.66 -13.19 -4.61
CA GLU A 6 -5.38 -12.59 -5.07
C GLU A 6 -5.61 -11.31 -5.89
N GLU A 7 -6.63 -11.31 -6.75
CA GLU A 7 -7.06 -10.15 -7.53
C GLU A 7 -7.45 -8.96 -6.64
N GLN A 8 -8.20 -9.20 -5.56
CA GLN A 8 -8.57 -8.14 -4.61
C GLN A 8 -7.37 -7.59 -3.83
N ILE A 9 -6.37 -8.45 -3.56
CA ILE A 9 -5.13 -8.02 -2.89
C ILE A 9 -4.28 -7.18 -3.86
N GLU A 10 -4.22 -7.56 -5.13
CA GLU A 10 -3.50 -6.80 -6.16
C GLU A 10 -4.19 -5.45 -6.44
N GLU A 11 -5.51 -5.43 -6.53
CA GLU A 11 -6.29 -4.19 -6.63
C GLU A 11 -6.06 -3.27 -5.42
N ALA A 12 -5.97 -3.83 -4.21
CA ALA A 12 -5.65 -3.05 -3.01
C ALA A 12 -4.26 -2.43 -3.07
N ALA A 13 -3.24 -3.18 -3.53
CA ALA A 13 -1.89 -2.65 -3.68
C ALA A 13 -1.86 -1.44 -4.62
N VAL A 14 -2.51 -1.56 -5.81
CA VAL A 14 -2.61 -0.45 -6.76
C VAL A 14 -3.28 0.78 -6.13
N LYS A 15 -4.40 0.59 -5.43
CA LYS A 15 -5.12 1.69 -4.78
C LYS A 15 -4.29 2.39 -3.70
N PHE A 16 -3.55 1.65 -2.88
CA PHE A 16 -2.71 2.24 -1.84
C PHE A 16 -1.50 2.99 -2.43
N THR A 17 -0.89 2.47 -3.50
CA THR A 17 0.16 3.20 -4.24
C THR A 17 -0.38 4.54 -4.76
N THR A 18 -1.50 4.52 -5.49
CA THR A 18 -2.12 5.76 -6.00
C THR A 18 -2.51 6.72 -4.88
N SER A 19 -2.96 6.20 -3.74
CA SER A 19 -3.32 7.02 -2.58
C SER A 19 -2.12 7.71 -1.95
N ALA A 20 -0.99 7.02 -1.82
CA ALA A 20 0.25 7.60 -1.28
C ALA A 20 0.74 8.74 -2.18
N GLU A 21 0.82 8.51 -3.50
CA GLU A 21 1.18 9.53 -4.50
C GLU A 21 0.25 10.75 -4.45
N LEU A 22 -1.07 10.52 -4.34
CA LEU A 22 -2.04 11.60 -4.25
C LEU A 22 -1.84 12.44 -2.98
N PHE A 23 -1.62 11.80 -1.84
CA PHE A 23 -1.41 12.51 -0.58
C PHE A 23 -0.08 13.28 -0.55
N ASP A 24 0.95 12.77 -1.21
CA ASP A 24 2.20 13.50 -1.39
C ASP A 24 1.99 14.77 -2.24
N VAL A 25 1.31 14.66 -3.39
CA VAL A 25 0.93 15.81 -4.23
C VAL A 25 0.10 16.85 -3.47
N LEU A 26 -0.74 16.40 -2.55
CA LEU A 26 -1.58 17.28 -1.72
C LEU A 26 -0.87 17.82 -0.47
N ASN A 27 0.43 17.55 -0.26
CA ASN A 27 1.17 17.89 0.97
C ASN A 27 0.45 17.38 2.24
N GLN A 28 -0.03 16.15 2.19
CA GLN A 28 -0.70 15.44 3.29
C GLN A 28 0.19 14.29 3.80
N PRO A 29 1.33 14.60 4.46
CA PRO A 29 2.36 13.61 4.76
C PRO A 29 1.87 12.48 5.67
N ARG A 30 0.95 12.78 6.61
CA ARG A 30 0.39 11.76 7.48
C ARG A 30 -0.42 10.72 6.71
N GLN A 31 -1.25 11.18 5.76
CA GLN A 31 -2.08 10.32 4.94
C GLN A 31 -1.24 9.55 3.92
N SER A 32 -0.16 10.16 3.40
CA SER A 32 0.81 9.47 2.56
C SER A 32 1.45 8.29 3.29
N VAL A 33 1.98 8.53 4.50
CA VAL A 33 2.56 7.47 5.35
C VAL A 33 1.53 6.39 5.69
N GLU A 34 0.29 6.77 5.99
CA GLU A 34 -0.77 5.80 6.28
C GLU A 34 -1.09 4.92 5.06
N ALA A 35 -1.13 5.49 3.85
CA ALA A 35 -1.29 4.73 2.61
C ALA A 35 -0.10 3.80 2.34
N GLY A 36 1.14 4.27 2.57
CA GLY A 36 2.36 3.45 2.49
C GLY A 36 2.34 2.25 3.45
N LEU A 37 1.86 2.45 4.68
CA LEU A 37 1.70 1.36 5.66
C LEU A 37 0.68 0.30 5.18
N TYR A 38 -0.45 0.72 4.59
CA TYR A 38 -1.42 -0.21 4.04
C TYR A 38 -0.90 -0.94 2.80
N LEU A 39 -0.12 -0.25 1.95
CA LEU A 39 0.58 -0.87 0.81
C LEU A 39 1.57 -1.94 1.30
N ALA A 40 2.43 -1.60 2.27
CA ALA A 40 3.40 -2.52 2.83
C ALA A 40 2.74 -3.78 3.41
N ARG A 41 1.63 -3.61 4.14
CA ARG A 41 0.84 -4.74 4.66
C ARG A 41 0.26 -5.60 3.54
N THR A 42 -0.23 -4.98 2.47
CA THR A 42 -0.80 -5.68 1.32
C THR A 42 0.26 -6.51 0.60
N LEU A 43 1.44 -5.92 0.36
CA LEU A 43 2.60 -6.59 -0.25
C LEU A 43 3.13 -7.72 0.63
N GLN A 44 3.12 -7.56 1.96
CA GLN A 44 3.48 -8.62 2.90
C GLN A 44 2.53 -9.83 2.79
N VAL A 45 1.22 -9.62 2.66
CA VAL A 45 0.24 -10.71 2.47
C VAL A 45 0.49 -11.46 1.17
N GLN A 46 0.99 -10.78 0.12
CA GLN A 46 1.40 -11.40 -1.14
C GLN A 46 2.77 -12.10 -1.08
N GLY A 47 3.46 -12.06 0.06
CA GLY A 47 4.83 -12.59 0.21
C GLY A 47 5.91 -11.70 -0.42
N LYS A 48 5.57 -10.48 -0.84
CA LYS A 48 6.48 -9.52 -1.48
C LYS A 48 7.19 -8.64 -0.44
N THR A 49 7.91 -9.28 0.48
CA THR A 49 8.53 -8.61 1.63
C THR A 49 9.50 -7.49 1.25
N SER A 50 10.27 -7.64 0.16
CA SER A 50 11.20 -6.59 -0.30
C SER A 50 10.47 -5.33 -0.76
N GLU A 51 9.37 -5.49 -1.51
CA GLU A 51 8.55 -4.37 -1.97
C GLU A 51 7.82 -3.71 -0.79
N ALA A 52 7.40 -4.52 0.20
CA ALA A 52 6.78 -4.01 1.42
C ALA A 52 7.72 -3.09 2.23
N LEU A 53 9.03 -3.40 2.25
CA LEU A 53 10.02 -2.54 2.91
C LEU A 53 10.24 -1.25 2.12
N GLN A 54 10.30 -1.32 0.79
CA GLN A 54 10.44 -0.12 -0.06
C GLN A 54 9.27 0.85 0.12
N ALA A 55 8.04 0.33 0.29
CA ALA A 55 6.85 1.14 0.57
C ALA A 55 6.89 1.89 1.93
N LEU A 56 7.88 1.61 2.78
CA LEU A 56 8.08 2.26 4.09
C LEU A 56 9.31 3.19 4.12
N GLU A 57 10.07 3.27 3.02
CA GLU A 57 11.36 3.99 2.97
C GLU A 57 11.25 5.45 2.46
N ASP A 58 10.07 6.06 2.48
CA ASP A 58 9.88 7.50 2.21
C ASP A 58 10.29 8.42 3.38
#